data_AF-A0A5I1MH42-F1
#
_entry.id   AF-A0A5I1MH42-F1
#
_cell.length_a   1.000
_cell.length_b   1.000
_cell.length_c   1.000
_cell.angle_alpha   90.00
_cell.angle_beta   90.00
_cell.angle_gamma   90.00
#
_symmetry.space_group_name_H-M   'P 1'
#
loop_
_entity.id
_entity.type
_entity.pdbx_description
1 polymer ?
#
loop_
_entity_poly.entity_id
_entity_poly.type
_entity_poly.pdbx_seq_one_letter_code
_entity_poly.pdbx_strand_id
1 'polypeptide(L)' 'MSNDACDKILSFMQSQANGRINIPVRTRSIADAAGLTIYQARAYLVTLEGAGVVEKMNAGKGVSGRWRLV' A
#
# COMPACT_ATOMS: atom_id res chain seq x y z
N MET A 1 -18.65 0.38 -0.12
CA MET A 1 -17.75 0.91 -1.16
C MET A 1 -16.41 0.21 -1.00
N SER A 2 -15.72 -0.13 -2.09
CA SER A 2 -14.25 -0.33 -2.11
C SER A 2 -13.62 -1.70 -1.85
N ASN A 3 -14.20 -2.81 -2.33
CA ASN A 3 -13.39 -4.04 -2.50
C ASN A 3 -12.43 -3.90 -3.70
N ASP A 4 -12.89 -3.34 -4.82
CA ASP A 4 -12.09 -3.15 -6.04
C ASP A 4 -10.82 -2.30 -5.81
N ALA A 5 -10.89 -1.27 -4.96
CA ALA A 5 -9.73 -0.44 -4.64
C ALA A 5 -8.68 -1.21 -3.79
N CYS A 6 -9.14 -1.97 -2.80
CA CYS A 6 -8.26 -2.82 -1.99
C CYS A 6 -7.64 -3.92 -2.86
N ASP A 7 -8.42 -4.58 -3.71
CA ASP A 7 -7.95 -5.63 -4.60
C ASP A 7 -6.90 -5.10 -5.60
N LYS A 8 -7.10 -3.91 -6.16
CA LYS A 8 -6.11 -3.22 -7.01
C LYS A 8 -4.82 -2.90 -6.26
N ILE A 9 -4.92 -2.40 -5.02
CA ILE A 9 -3.75 -2.11 -4.18
C ILE A 9 -2.96 -3.40 -3.90
N LEU A 10 -3.65 -4.47 -3.48
CA LEU A 10 -3.02 -5.75 -3.15
C LEU A 10 -2.40 -6.41 -4.38
N SER A 11 -3.13 -6.46 -5.50
CA SER A 11 -2.62 -6.98 -6.78
C SER A 11 -1.37 -6.23 -7.23
N PHE A 12 -1.38 -4.90 -7.13
CA PHE A 12 -0.20 -4.10 -7.44
C PHE A 12 0.97 -4.43 -6.50
N MET A 13 0.76 -4.43 -5.18
CA MET A 13 1.83 -4.73 -4.22
C MET A 13 2.39 -6.17 -4.41
N GLN A 14 1.54 -7.14 -4.75
CA GLN A 14 1.96 -8.51 -5.09
C GLN A 14 2.78 -8.55 -6.39
N SER A 15 2.38 -7.80 -7.42
CA SER A 15 3.17 -7.70 -8.66
C SER A 15 4.55 -7.07 -8.44
N GLN A 16 4.65 -6.10 -7.52
CA GLN A 16 5.93 -5.50 -7.13
C GLN A 16 6.79 -6.45 -6.31
N ALA A 17 6.17 -7.38 -5.58
CA ALA A 17 6.86 -8.36 -4.77
C ALA A 17 7.67 -9.36 -5.63
N ASN A 18 7.28 -9.67 -6.87
CA ASN A 18 7.96 -10.66 -7.75
C ASN A 18 8.39 -11.95 -7.01
N GLY A 19 7.51 -12.49 -6.17
CA GLY A 19 7.79 -13.66 -5.31
C GLY A 19 8.57 -13.39 -4.03
N ARG A 20 8.92 -12.13 -3.73
CA ARG A 20 9.61 -11.68 -2.51
C ARG A 20 8.65 -10.97 -1.57
N ILE A 21 8.31 -11.61 -0.47
CA ILE A 21 7.52 -11.05 0.63
C ILE A 21 8.40 -10.09 1.43
N ASN A 22 8.75 -8.92 0.86
CA ASN A 22 9.31 -7.80 1.64
C ASN A 22 9.53 -6.49 0.87
N ILE A 23 9.11 -6.35 -0.39
CA ILE A 23 9.50 -5.18 -1.18
C ILE A 23 8.69 -3.96 -0.71
N PRO A 24 9.34 -2.91 -0.15
CA PRO A 24 8.61 -1.75 0.33
C PRO A 24 8.20 -0.87 -0.86
N VAL A 25 6.91 -0.63 -1.00
CA VAL A 25 6.30 0.15 -2.06
C VAL A 25 5.90 1.53 -1.54
N ARG A 26 6.09 2.57 -2.34
CA ARG A 26 5.72 3.95 -1.96
C ARG A 26 4.21 4.14 -2.09
N THR A 27 3.62 4.88 -1.15
CA THR A 27 2.19 5.26 -1.19
C THR A 27 1.79 5.89 -2.53
N ARG A 28 2.66 6.72 -3.13
CA ARG A 28 2.41 7.36 -4.42
C ARG A 28 2.28 6.35 -5.56
N SER A 29 3.20 5.40 -5.65
CA SER A 29 3.15 4.34 -6.68
C SER A 29 1.90 3.49 -6.55
N ILE A 30 1.47 3.20 -5.32
CA ILE A 30 0.21 2.48 -5.05
C ILE A 30 -1.00 3.31 -5.51
N ALA A 31 -1.01 4.61 -5.21
CA ALA A 31 -2.07 5.52 -5.63
C ALA A 31 -2.17 5.61 -7.16
N ASP A 32 -1.04 5.80 -7.82
CA ASP A 32 -0.97 5.88 -9.29
C ASP A 32 -1.47 4.58 -9.94
N ALA A 33 -1.07 3.42 -9.43
CA ALA A 33 -1.50 2.11 -9.95
C ALA A 33 -2.98 1.80 -9.71
N ALA A 34 -3.53 2.24 -8.56
CA ALA A 34 -4.92 2.01 -8.21
C ALA A 34 -5.88 3.07 -8.79
N GLY A 35 -5.37 4.10 -9.46
CA GLY A 35 -6.18 5.23 -9.94
C GLY A 35 -6.76 6.07 -8.79
N LEU A 36 -6.05 6.14 -7.67
CA LEU A 36 -6.46 6.83 -6.45
C LEU A 36 -5.64 8.09 -6.22
N THR A 37 -6.20 9.02 -5.45
CA THR A 37 -5.37 10.07 -4.84
C THR A 37 -4.46 9.49 -3.77
N ILE A 38 -3.35 10.16 -3.48
CA ILE A 38 -2.42 9.75 -2.40
C ILE A 38 -3.14 9.64 -1.04
N TYR A 39 -4.10 10.52 -0.76
CA TYR A 39 -4.87 10.50 0.48
C TYR A 39 -5.80 9.29 0.56
N GLN A 40 -6.48 8.94 -0.54
CA GLN A 40 -7.33 7.75 -0.61
C GLN A 40 -6.51 6.47 -0.46
N ALA A 41 -5.40 6.35 -1.20
CA ALA A 41 -4.50 5.20 -1.10
C ALA A 41 -3.98 5.04 0.34
N ARG A 42 -3.59 6.15 0.99
CA ARG A 42 -3.18 6.15 2.40
C ARG A 42 -4.29 5.67 3.32
N ALA A 43 -5.54 6.10 3.12
CA ALA A 43 -6.66 5.66 3.94
C ALA A 43 -6.87 4.13 3.84
N TYR A 44 -6.84 3.57 2.63
CA TYR A 44 -6.91 2.11 2.45
C TYR A 44 -5.73 1.38 3.08
N LEU A 45 -4.52 1.89 2.93
CA LEU A 45 -3.31 1.27 3.50
C LEU A 45 -3.34 1.25 5.04
N VAL A 46 -3.86 2.29 5.68
CA VAL A 46 -4.07 2.30 7.14
C VAL A 46 -5.11 1.27 7.56
N THR A 47 -6.19 1.10 6.79
CA THR A 47 -7.18 0.04 7.05
C THR A 47 -6.57 -1.36 6.90
N LEU A 48 -5.77 -1.58 5.85
CA LEU A 48 -5.07 -2.84 5.59
C LEU A 48 -3.99 -3.14 6.66
N GLU A 49 -3.34 -2.10 7.19
CA GLU A 49 -2.41 -2.20 8.31
C GLU A 49 -3.11 -2.62 9.60
N GLY A 50 -4.26 -2.01 9.91
CA GLY A 50 -5.09 -2.43 11.03
C GLY A 50 -5.61 -3.88 10.91
N ALA A 51 -5.71 -4.42 9.69
CA ALA A 51 -6.06 -5.80 9.42
C ALA A 51 -4.85 -6.76 9.35
N GLY A 52 -3.62 -6.26 9.50
CA GLY A 52 -2.39 -7.07 9.45
C GLY A 52 -1.97 -7.54 8.04
N VAL A 53 -2.52 -6.95 6.98
CA VAL A 53 -2.22 -7.33 5.58
C VAL A 53 -0.99 -6.60 5.04
N VAL A 54 -0.78 -5.36 5.48
CA VAL A 54 0.39 -4.56 5.12
C VAL A 54 1.03 -3.97 6.37
N GLU A 55 2.30 -3.64 6.28
CA GLU A 55 3.01 -2.96 7.35
C GLU A 55 3.69 -1.69 6.81
N LYS A 56 3.59 -0.61 7.59
CA LYS A 56 4.28 0.63 7.30
C LYS A 56 5.73 0.55 7.77
N MET A 57 6.65 0.61 6.82
CA MET A 57 8.10 0.49 7.07
C MET A 57 8.74 1.76 7.65
N ASN A 58 8.09 2.93 7.50
CA ASN A 58 8.69 4.21 7.88
C ASN A 58 7.78 4.96 8.88
N ALA A 59 8.27 5.16 10.11
CA ALA A 59 7.68 6.07 11.09
C ALA A 59 8.56 7.33 11.21
N GLY A 60 8.07 8.48 10.72
CA GLY A 60 8.76 9.76 10.83
C GLY A 60 8.03 10.89 10.11
N LYS A 61 8.11 12.12 10.63
CA LYS A 61 7.55 13.31 9.97
C LYS A 61 8.34 13.59 8.68
N GLY A 62 7.64 13.80 7.56
CA GLY A 62 8.23 14.19 6.27
C GLY A 62 8.70 13.05 5.36
N VAL A 63 8.64 11.79 5.80
CA VAL A 63 9.08 10.64 4.98
C VAL A 63 7.92 10.10 4.14
N SER A 64 8.15 9.87 2.85
CA SER A 64 7.18 9.21 1.98
C SER A 64 6.86 7.81 2.54
N GLY A 65 5.60 7.56 2.88
CA GLY A 65 5.16 6.29 3.48
C GLY A 65 5.49 5.11 2.57
N ARG A 66 6.31 4.19 3.08
CA ARG A 66 6.62 2.91 2.43
C ARG A 66 5.84 1.80 3.13
N TRP A 67 5.30 0.90 2.33
CA TRP A 67 4.42 -0.18 2.76
C TRP A 67 4.91 -1.51 2.20
N ARG A 68 4.88 -2.55 3.00
CA ARG A 68 5.17 -3.93 2.56
C ARG A 68 3.96 -4.81 2.81
N LEU A 69 3.82 -5.88 2.04
CA LEU A 69 2.91 -6.98 2.38
C LEU A 69 3.53 -7.77 3.55
N VAL A 70 2.67 -8.23 4.47
CA VAL A 70 3.01 -9.11 5.60
C VAL A 70 2.67 -10.55 5.25
#